data_AF-A0A7S1D2I6-F1
#
_entry.id   AF-A0A7S1D2I6-F1
#
_cell.length_a   1.000
_cell.length_b   1.000
_cell.length_c   1.000
_cell.angle_alpha   90.00
_cell.angle_beta   90.00
_cell.angle_gamma   90.00
#
_symmetry.space_group_name_H-M   'P 1'
#
loop_
_entity.id
_entity.type
_entity.pdbx_description
1 polymer ?
#
loop_
_entity_poly.entity_id
_entity_poly.type
_entity_poly.pdbx_seq_one_letter_code
_entity_poly.pdbx_strand_id
1 'polypeptide(L)'
;ASSAAFPFAASEQLVEVLMGLGHAHYAIGNMELALKAYQDAANLLRQSQQIGHENATQHIVRVLQIMGNLSMEMADTEAADGFFAEAAKLSGQPVRSAAHRFPSHAAAA
;
A
#
# COMPACT_ATOMS: atom_id res chain seq x y z
N ALA A 1 -1.92 6.13 -34.50
CA ALA A 1 -2.69 6.20 -33.24
C ALA A 1 -2.52 4.88 -32.50
N SER A 2 -2.41 4.94 -31.17
CA SER A 2 -2.33 3.81 -30.22
C SER A 2 -1.03 2.97 -30.20
N SER A 3 -0.01 3.48 -29.51
CA SER A 3 1.10 2.67 -28.97
C SER A 3 1.21 2.76 -27.42
N ALA A 4 0.46 3.66 -26.77
CA ALA A 4 0.52 3.86 -25.33
C ALA A 4 -0.40 2.91 -24.51
N ALA A 5 -1.36 2.24 -25.14
CA ALA A 5 -2.36 1.41 -24.44
C ALA A 5 -1.84 0.01 -24.05
N PHE A 6 -0.87 -0.54 -24.80
CA PHE A 6 -0.35 -1.90 -24.59
C PHE A 6 0.44 -2.12 -23.29
N PRO A 7 1.37 -1.24 -22.87
CA PRO A 7 2.08 -1.45 -21.60
C PRO A 7 1.20 -1.20 -20.37
N PHE A 8 0.11 -0.46 -20.52
CA PHE A 8 -0.72 -0.01 -19.40
C PHE A 8 -1.80 -1.03 -19.00
N ALA A 9 -2.55 -1.58 -19.95
CA ALA A 9 -3.56 -2.60 -19.63
C ALA A 9 -2.90 -3.85 -18.99
N ALA A 10 -1.68 -4.17 -19.42
CA ALA A 10 -0.86 -5.21 -18.79
C ALA A 10 -0.47 -4.85 -17.35
N SER A 11 -0.23 -3.57 -17.05
CA SER A 11 0.09 -3.11 -15.69
C SER A 11 -1.12 -3.17 -14.74
N GLU A 12 -2.33 -2.88 -15.20
CA GLU A 12 -3.55 -3.02 -14.37
C GLU A 12 -3.89 -4.48 -14.09
N GLN A 13 -3.83 -5.35 -15.12
CA GLN A 13 -4.00 -6.78 -14.92
C GLN A 13 -2.95 -7.35 -13.96
N LEU A 14 -1.71 -6.90 -14.07
CA LEU A 14 -0.65 -7.31 -13.15
C LEU A 14 -0.91 -6.84 -11.72
N VAL A 15 -1.43 -5.62 -11.53
CA VAL A 15 -1.86 -5.13 -10.21
C VAL A 15 -2.94 -6.05 -9.62
N GLU A 16 -3.96 -6.43 -10.39
CA GLU A 16 -5.01 -7.34 -9.90
C GLU A 16 -4.45 -8.72 -9.52
N VAL A 17 -3.54 -9.26 -10.33
CA VAL A 17 -2.87 -10.54 -10.05
C VAL A 17 -2.05 -10.45 -8.76
N LEU A 18 -1.30 -9.36 -8.56
CA LEU A 18 -0.51 -9.14 -7.34
C LEU A 18 -1.41 -8.96 -6.11
N MET A 19 -2.53 -8.26 -6.25
CA MET A 19 -3.54 -8.16 -5.19
C MET A 19 -4.11 -9.53 -4.82
N GLY A 20 -4.44 -10.35 -5.81
CA GLY A 20 -4.91 -11.72 -5.61
C GLY A 20 -3.85 -12.60 -4.92
N LEU A 21 -2.59 -12.48 -5.33
CA LEU A 21 -1.47 -13.18 -4.70
C LEU A 21 -1.28 -12.74 -3.24
N GLY A 22 -1.38 -11.44 -2.97
CA GLY A 22 -1.34 -10.90 -1.61
C GLY A 22 -2.46 -11.45 -0.73
N HIS A 23 -3.70 -11.46 -1.22
CA HIS A 23 -4.84 -12.03 -0.50
C HIS A 23 -4.67 -13.54 -0.26
N ALA A 24 -4.15 -14.28 -1.25
CA ALA A 24 -3.91 -15.70 -1.11
C ALA A 24 -2.83 -16.00 -0.04
N HIS A 25 -1.73 -15.24 -0.05
CA HIS A 25 -0.68 -15.35 0.97
C HIS A 25 -1.19 -14.97 2.36
N TYR A 26 -2.00 -13.92 2.46
CA TYR A 26 -2.66 -13.52 3.70
C TYR A 26 -3.55 -14.64 4.25
N ALA A 27 -4.38 -15.25 3.40
CA ALA A 27 -5.29 -16.31 3.80
C ALA A 27 -4.59 -17.57 4.35
N ILE A 28 -3.35 -17.83 3.91
CA ILE A 28 -2.54 -18.95 4.40
C ILE A 28 -1.54 -18.56 5.50
N GLY A 29 -1.61 -17.32 6.00
CA GLY A 29 -0.78 -16.82 7.10
C GLY A 29 0.63 -16.35 6.70
N ASN A 30 0.94 -16.28 5.40
CA ASN A 30 2.23 -15.83 4.90
C ASN A 30 2.28 -14.30 4.81
N MET A 31 2.25 -13.62 5.97
CA MET A 31 2.07 -12.17 6.05
C MET A 31 3.18 -11.37 5.35
N GLU A 32 4.44 -11.81 5.43
CA GLU A 32 5.56 -11.15 4.74
C GLU A 32 5.41 -11.20 3.21
N LEU A 33 4.98 -12.35 2.67
CA LEU A 33 4.76 -12.51 1.24
C LEU A 33 3.52 -11.74 0.77
N ALA A 34 2.48 -11.68 1.62
CA ALA A 34 1.31 -10.86 1.36
C ALA A 34 1.70 -9.38 1.25
N LEU A 35 2.49 -8.88 2.22
CA LEU A 35 2.97 -7.50 2.24
C LEU A 35 3.80 -7.19 1.00
N LYS A 36 4.71 -8.10 0.60
CA LYS A 36 5.52 -7.95 -0.61
C LYS A 36 4.66 -7.83 -1.87
N ALA A 37 3.66 -8.69 -2.04
CA ALA A 37 2.78 -8.64 -3.21
C ALA A 37 1.99 -7.32 -3.28
N TYR A 38 1.49 -6.82 -2.15
CA TYR A 38 0.83 -5.51 -2.10
C TYR A 38 1.81 -4.36 -2.38
N GLN A 39 3.05 -4.43 -1.90
CA GLN A 39 4.07 -3.43 -2.17
C GLN A 39 4.42 -3.35 -3.66
N ASP A 40 4.53 -4.50 -4.33
CA ASP A 40 4.77 -4.57 -5.77
C ASP A 40 3.58 -3.97 -6.56
N ALA A 41 2.34 -4.25 -6.14
CA ALA A 41 1.15 -3.64 -6.71
C ALA A 41 1.13 -2.11 -6.55
N ALA A 42 1.46 -1.60 -5.36
CA ALA A 42 1.56 -0.17 -5.09
C ALA A 42 2.63 0.52 -5.97
N ASN A 43 3.77 -0.15 -6.21
CA ASN A 43 4.83 0.38 -7.07
C ASN A 43 4.40 0.52 -8.52
N LEU A 44 3.66 -0.45 -9.07
CA LEU A 44 3.08 -0.34 -10.41
C LEU A 44 2.06 0.80 -10.49
N LEU A 45 1.18 0.91 -9.51
CA LEU A 45 0.19 1.98 -9.46
C LEU A 45 0.83 3.37 -9.36
N ARG A 46 1.96 3.51 -8.66
CA ARG A 46 2.74 4.76 -8.62
C ARG A 46 3.32 5.12 -10.00
N GLN A 47 3.78 4.13 -10.77
CA GLN A 47 4.21 4.37 -12.16
C GLN A 47 3.02 4.83 -13.02
N SER A 48 1.85 4.19 -12.85
CA SER A 48 0.59 4.61 -13.51
C SER A 48 0.16 6.03 -13.14
N GLN A 49 0.35 6.43 -11.88
CA GLN A 49 0.06 7.78 -11.41
C GLN A 49 0.98 8.82 -12.08
N GLN A 50 2.27 8.50 -12.27
CA GLN A 50 3.25 9.41 -12.89
C GLN A 50 2.94 9.71 -14.36
N ILE A 51 2.32 8.77 -15.07
CA ILE A 51 1.88 8.96 -16.47
C ILE A 51 0.46 9.55 -16.57
N GLY A 52 -0.14 9.96 -15.45
CA GLY A 52 -1.41 10.67 -15.40
C GLY A 52 -2.65 9.78 -15.52
N HIS A 53 -2.55 8.48 -15.17
CA HIS A 53 -3.72 7.61 -15.26
C HIS A 53 -4.79 7.97 -14.24
N GLU A 54 -6.04 7.99 -14.71
CA GLU A 54 -7.20 8.26 -13.89
C GLU A 54 -7.37 7.15 -12.82
N ASN A 55 -7.77 7.49 -11.61
CA ASN A 55 -7.96 6.54 -10.49
C ASN A 55 -6.70 5.86 -9.92
N ALA A 56 -5.50 6.05 -10.47
CA ALA A 56 -4.27 5.48 -9.92
C ALA A 56 -4.09 5.85 -8.43
N THR A 57 -4.35 7.10 -8.07
CA THR A 57 -4.32 7.57 -6.66
C THR A 57 -5.29 6.78 -5.77
N GLN A 58 -6.53 6.53 -6.22
CA GLN A 58 -7.53 5.81 -5.43
C GLN A 58 -7.11 4.35 -5.21
N HIS A 59 -6.50 3.72 -6.22
CA HIS A 59 -5.98 2.37 -6.11
C HIS A 59 -4.79 2.32 -5.14
N ILE A 60 -3.85 3.28 -5.22
CA ILE A 60 -2.74 3.37 -4.25
C ILE A 60 -3.27 3.48 -2.83
N VAL A 61 -4.26 4.35 -2.58
CA VAL A 61 -4.89 4.51 -1.26
C VAL A 61 -5.44 3.18 -0.74
N ARG A 62 -6.16 2.42 -1.58
CA ARG A 62 -6.71 1.12 -1.19
C ARG A 62 -5.60 0.14 -0.80
N VAL A 63 -4.53 0.06 -1.59
CA VAL A 63 -3.42 -0.87 -1.32
C VAL A 63 -2.71 -0.47 -0.01
N LEU A 64 -2.46 0.82 0.21
CA LEU A 64 -1.88 1.31 1.46
C LEU A 64 -2.75 0.98 2.68
N GLN A 65 -4.08 1.07 2.58
CA GLN A 65 -4.97 0.67 3.67
C GLN A 65 -4.85 -0.82 4.01
N ILE A 66 -4.75 -1.68 2.98
CA ILE A 66 -4.56 -3.12 3.16
C ILE A 66 -3.22 -3.40 3.84
N MET A 67 -2.14 -2.74 3.40
CA MET A 67 -0.83 -2.88 4.02
C MET A 67 -0.81 -2.37 5.46
N GLY A 68 -1.48 -1.25 5.76
CA GLY A 68 -1.63 -0.74 7.12
C GLY A 68 -2.35 -1.71 8.05
N ASN A 69 -3.45 -2.31 7.58
CA ASN A 69 -4.16 -3.34 8.34
C ASN A 69 -3.29 -4.59 8.56
N LEU A 70 -2.58 -5.03 7.52
CA LEU A 70 -1.67 -6.17 7.62
C LEU A 70 -0.54 -5.91 8.63
N SER A 71 0.05 -4.72 8.62
CA SER A 71 1.07 -4.32 9.59
C SER A 71 0.53 -4.30 11.03
N MET A 72 -0.72 -3.88 11.25
CA MET A 72 -1.36 -3.99 12.56
C MET A 72 -1.49 -5.45 13.02
N GLU A 73 -1.86 -6.37 12.13
CA GLU A 73 -1.94 -7.80 12.44
C GLU A 73 -0.57 -8.43 12.75
N MET A 74 0.49 -7.92 12.13
CA MET A 74 1.88 -8.30 12.43
C MET A 74 2.46 -7.59 13.67
N ALA A 75 1.66 -6.78 14.37
CA ALA A 75 2.09 -5.94 15.49
C ALA A 75 3.18 -4.89 15.14
N ASP A 76 3.35 -4.57 13.85
CA ASP A 76 4.21 -3.49 13.37
C ASP A 76 3.42 -2.18 13.26
N THR A 77 3.23 -1.54 14.41
CA THR A 77 2.46 -0.30 14.51
C THR A 77 3.12 0.89 13.82
N GLU A 78 4.45 0.86 13.68
CA GLU A 78 5.20 1.94 13.02
C GLU A 78 4.96 1.90 11.50
N ALA A 79 5.08 0.72 10.88
CA ALA A 79 4.75 0.56 9.47
C ALA A 79 3.27 0.86 9.20
N ALA A 80 2.37 0.42 10.10
CA ALA A 80 0.94 0.70 9.98
C ALA A 80 0.65 2.22 9.96
N ASP A 81 1.22 2.99 10.89
CA ASP A 81 1.06 4.45 10.92
C ASP A 81 1.59 5.10 9.63
N GLY A 82 2.74 4.62 9.13
CA GLY A 82 3.30 5.06 7.85
C GLY A 82 2.34 4.86 6.67
N PHE A 83 1.78 3.66 6.52
CA PHE A 83 0.85 3.36 5.44
C PHE A 83 -0.45 4.15 5.53
N PHE A 84 -1.04 4.27 6.72
CA PHE A 84 -2.28 5.05 6.90
C PHE A 84 -2.05 6.55 6.71
N ALA A 85 -0.94 7.08 7.20
CA ALA A 85 -0.57 8.48 7.00
C ALA A 85 -0.39 8.80 5.50
N GLU A 86 0.28 7.91 4.75
CA GLU A 86 0.42 8.08 3.31
C GLU A 86 -0.94 8.02 2.59
N ALA A 87 -1.78 7.04 2.94
CA ALA A 87 -3.12 6.88 2.35
C ALA A 87 -4.01 8.12 2.58
N ALA A 88 -3.99 8.67 3.81
CA ALA A 88 -4.74 9.87 4.16
C ALA A 88 -4.24 11.11 3.42
N LYS A 89 -2.91 11.27 3.31
CA LYS A 89 -2.29 12.35 2.53
C LYS A 89 -2.71 12.30 1.05
N LEU A 90 -2.70 11.12 0.44
CA LEU A 90 -3.12 10.93 -0.96
C LEU A 90 -4.62 11.16 -1.16
N SER A 91 -5.43 10.89 -0.15
CA SER A 91 -6.88 11.12 -0.16
C SER A 91 -7.28 12.58 0.06
N GLY A 92 -6.31 13.50 0.23
CA GLY A 92 -6.56 14.89 0.59
C GLY A 92 -7.10 15.08 2.01
N GLN A 93 -7.03 14.04 2.85
CA GLN A 93 -7.46 14.12 4.24
C GLN A 93 -6.31 14.65 5.10
N PRO A 94 -6.59 15.54 6.06
CA PRO A 94 -5.57 16.05 6.97
C PRO A 94 -5.06 14.92 7.88
N VAL A 95 -3.79 14.58 7.71
CA VAL A 95 -3.10 13.64 8.61
C VAL A 95 -2.69 14.38 9.87
N ARG A 96 -3.36 14.10 11.00
CA ARG A 96 -2.78 14.42 12.31
C ARG A 96 -1.76 13.34 12.63
N SER A 97 -0.51 13.56 12.23
CA SER A 97 0.58 12.63 12.54
C SER A 97 0.69 12.44 14.05
N ALA A 98 0.67 11.19 14.50
CA ALA A 98 0.89 10.81 15.88
C ALA A 98 2.39 10.79 16.26
N ALA A 99 3.27 11.36 15.42
CA ALA A 99 4.73 11.42 15.61
C ALA A 99 5.21 12.15 16.87
N HIS A 100 4.30 12.59 17.75
CA HIS A 100 4.61 13.17 19.06
C HIS A 100 4.06 12.37 20.26
N ARG A 101 3.50 11.16 20.09
CA ARG A 101 2.83 10.45 21.19
C ARG A 101 3.23 9.01 21.46
N PHE A 102 4.43 8.60 21.06
CA PHE A 102 5.01 7.38 21.59
C PHE A 102 6.38 7.70 22.20
N PRO A 103 6.50 7.83 23.54
CA PRO A 103 7.80 7.69 24.16
C PRO A 103 8.28 6.28 23.84
N SER A 104 9.40 6.19 23.14
CA SER A 104 10.16 4.95 22.96
C SER A 104 10.16 4.17 24.27
N HIS A 105 9.53 3.00 24.30
CA HIS A 105 9.67 2.05 25.42
C HIS A 105 11.05 1.37 25.36
N ALA A 106 12.09 2.17 25.12
CA ALA A 106 13.48 1.83 25.26
C ALA A 106 14.04 2.65 26.43
N ALA A 107 13.53 2.41 27.64
CA ALA A 107 14.20 2.67 28.92
C ALA A 107 13.24 2.38 30.08
N ALA A 108 13.34 1.18 30.67
CA ALA A 108 13.27 0.99 32.11
C ALA A 108 13.56 -0.48 32.47
N ALA A 109 14.76 -0.67 33.05
CA ALA A 109 15.23 -1.77 33.91
C ALA A 109 15.26 -3.20 33.35
#